data_AF-A0A5K1AU99-F1
#
_entry.id   AF-A0A5K1AU99-F1
#
_cell.length_a   1.000
_cell.length_b   1.000
_cell.length_c   1.000
_cell.angle_alpha   90.00
_cell.angle_beta   90.00
_cell.angle_gamma   90.00
#
_symmetry.space_group_name_H-M   'P 1'
#
loop_
_entity.id
_entity.type
_entity.pdbx_description
1 polymer ?
#
loop_
_entity_poly.entity_id
_entity_poly.type
_entity_poly.pdbx_seq_one_letter_code
_entity_poly.pdbx_strand_id
1 'polypeptide(L)' 'HFLLTKLLLKKMIQTAEVSGVEGRIVNVSSSIHGWYDGDDVTCEELTRQKK' A
#
# COMPACT_ATOMS: atom_id res chain seq x y z
N HIS A 1 -14.78 7.15 0.14
CA HIS A 1 -14.12 8.27 -0.56
C HIS A 1 -12.64 8.27 -0.22
N PHE A 2 -11.72 8.09 -1.18
CA PHE A 2 -10.28 7.98 -0.89
C PHE A 2 -9.58 9.32 -1.13
N LEU A 3 -9.52 10.15 -0.08
CA LEU A 3 -8.98 11.52 -0.12
C LEU A 3 -7.52 11.56 -0.59
N LEU A 4 -6.70 10.60 -0.14
CA LEU A 4 -5.28 10.54 -0.44
C LEU A 4 -4.99 10.40 -1.95
N THR A 5 -5.74 9.58 -2.69
CA THR A 5 -5.60 9.45 -4.16
C THR A 5 -5.89 10.77 -4.85
N LYS A 6 -6.91 11.52 -4.41
CA LYS A 6 -7.22 12.82 -5.03
C LYS A 6 -6.07 13.82 -4.90
N LEU A 7 -5.37 13.79 -3.77
CA LEU A 7 -4.22 14.65 -3.52
C LEU A 7 -2.98 14.23 -4.33
N LEU A 8 -2.77 12.92 -4.48
CA LEU A 8 -1.60 12.38 -5.19
C LEU A 8 -1.76 12.34 -6.72
N LEU A 9 -3.00 12.29 -7.24
CA LEU A 9 -3.28 12.15 -8.67
C LEU A 9 -2.66 13.28 -9.50
N LYS A 10 -2.80 14.53 -9.06
CA LYS A 10 -2.24 15.69 -9.76
C LYS A 10 -0.72 15.61 -9.88
N LYS A 11 -0.05 15.16 -8.82
CA LYS A 11 1.41 15.01 -8.79
C LYS A 11 1.86 13.86 -9.70
N MET A 12 1.12 12.76 -9.75
CA MET A 12 1.43 11.65 -10.65
C MET A 12 1.37 12.02 -12.13
N ILE A 13 0.35 12.79 -12.54
CA ILE A 13 0.22 13.26 -13.92
C ILE A 13 1.44 14.10 -14.30
N GLN A 14 1.79 15.09 -13.46
CA GLN A 14 2.95 15.95 -13.70
C GLN A 14 4.27 15.16 -13.78
N THR A 15 4.47 14.17 -12.90
CA THR A 15 5.68 13.36 -12.93
C THR A 15 5.73 12.44 -14.15
N ALA A 16 4.59 11.94 -14.63
CA ALA A 16 4.54 11.12 -15.84
C ALA A 16 4.89 11.93 -17.09
N GLU A 17 4.43 13.18 -17.18
CA GLU A 17 4.76 14.11 -18.27
C GLU A 17 6.27 14.46 -18.30
N VAL A 18 6.87 14.71 -17.13
CA VAL A 18 8.29 15.11 -17.05
C VAL A 18 9.24 13.92 -17.21
N SER A 19 8.90 12.77 -16.62
CA SER A 19 9.79 11.59 -16.63
C SER A 19 9.53 10.64 -17.81
N GLY A 20 8.37 10.73 -18.46
CA GLY A 20 7.92 9.74 -19.44
C GLY A 20 7.60 8.38 -18.82
N VAL A 21 7.58 8.26 -17.49
CA VAL A 21 7.33 7.01 -16.76
C VAL A 21 5.96 7.04 -16.10
N GLU A 22 5.13 6.05 -16.44
CA GLU A 22 3.84 5.84 -15.79
C GLU A 22 4.02 5.13 -14.44
N GLY A 23 3.47 5.72 -13.38
CA GLY A 23 3.45 5.13 -12.04
C GLY A 23 2.06 4.60 -11.65
N ARG A 24 1.98 3.92 -10.51
CA ARG A 24 0.73 3.45 -9.90
C ARG A 24 0.72 3.73 -8.41
N ILE A 25 -0.41 4.20 -7.87
CA ILE A 25 -0.61 4.29 -6.42
C ILE A 25 -0.90 2.89 -5.88
N VAL A 26 -0.04 2.41 -4.98
CA VAL A 26 -0.26 1.17 -4.24
C VAL A 26 -0.54 1.53 -2.79
N ASN A 27 -1.71 1.14 -2.29
CA ASN A 27 -2.00 1.24 -0.88
C ASN A 27 -1.36 0.05 -0.17
N VAL A 28 -0.46 0.33 0.78
CA VAL A 28 0.19 -0.69 1.60
C VAL A 28 -0.23 -0.45 3.05
N SER A 29 -0.81 -1.47 3.66
CA SER A 29 -1.12 -1.50 5.08
C SER A 29 -0.21 -2.51 5.78
N SER A 30 0.35 -2.15 6.92
CA SER A 30 1.09 -3.09 7.78
C SER A 30 0.13 -3.83 8.70
N SER A 31 0.16 -5.16 8.72
CA SER A 31 -0.61 -5.98 9.65
C SER A 31 0.03 -6.09 11.05
N ILE A 32 1.30 -5.66 11.18
CA ILE A 32 2.13 -5.90 12.37
C ILE A 32 1.85 -4.91 13.52
N HIS A 33 1.18 -3.79 13.26
CA HIS A 33 0.89 -2.80 14.32
C HIS A 33 -0.11 -3.30 15.37
N GLY A 34 -0.87 -4.37 15.09
CA GLY A 34 -1.80 -4.99 16.04
C GLY A 34 -1.27 -6.24 16.75
N TRP A 35 -0.08 -6.74 16.41
CA TRP A 35 0.45 -8.01 16.94
C TRP A 35 1.20 -7.89 18.25
N TYR A 36 1.44 -6.69 18.76
CA TYR A 36 2.18 -6.54 20.02
C TYR A 36 1.28 -6.66 21.27
N ASP A 37 -0.03 -6.80 21.09
CA ASP A 37 -0.97 -7.13 22.18
C ASP A 37 -1.29 -8.64 22.15
N GLY A 38 -0.28 -9.45 22.46
CA GLY A 38 -0.49 -10.79 23.04
C GLY A 38 -0.80 -11.99 22.14
N ASP A 39 -1.13 -11.85 20.85
CA ASP A 39 -1.39 -13.01 19.98
C ASP A 39 -0.31 -13.18 18.89
N ASP A 40 0.58 -14.14 19.15
CA ASP A 40 1.68 -14.58 18.30
C ASP A 40 1.14 -15.31 17.06
N VAL A 41 0.72 -14.56 16.04
CA VAL A 41 0.52 -15.12 14.69
C VAL A 41 1.67 -14.62 13.85
N THR A 42 2.59 -15.49 13.47
CA THR A 42 3.70 -15.16 12.57
C THR A 42 3.19 -14.88 11.14
N CYS A 43 3.77 -13.89 10.45
CA CYS A 43 3.48 -13.52 9.04
C CYS A 43 3.49 -14.67 8.04
N GLU A 44 4.11 -15.79 8.40
CA GLU A 44 4.17 -16.99 7.58
C GLU A 44 2.77 -17.59 7.32
N GLU A 45 1.85 -17.52 8.28
CA GLU A 45 0.50 -18.12 8.17
C GLU A 45 -0.39 -17.42 7.13
N LEU A 46 -0.21 -16.11 6.91
CA LEU A 46 -0.97 -15.34 5.92
C LEU A 46 -0.55 -15.65 4.48
N THR A 47 0.67 -16.14 4.26
CA THR A 47 1.11 -16.60 2.93
C THR A 47 0.58 -17.99 2.58
N ARG A 48 0.08 -18.77 3.54
CA ARG A 48 -0.55 -20.09 3.31
C ARG A 48 -2.01 -20.03 2.86
N GLN A 49 -2.76 -18.99 3.24
CA GLN A 49 -4.19 -18.81 2.89
C GLN A 49 -4.42 -18.39 1.42
N LYS A 50 -3.36 -18.32 0.61
CA LYS A 50 -3.38 -18.03 -0.83
C LYS A 50 -3.00 -19.27 -1.66
N LYS A 51 -3.37 -20.47 -1.20
CA LYS A 51 -3.28 -21.72 -1.97
C LYS A 51 -4.61 -22.47 -1.95
#